data_AF-A0A950H0P3-F1
#
_entry.id   AF-A0A950H0P3-F1
#
_cell.length_a   1.000
_cell.length_b   1.000
_cell.length_c   1.000
_cell.angle_alpha   90.00
_cell.angle_beta   90.00
_cell.angle_gamma   90.00
#
_symmetry.space_group_name_H-M   'P 1'
#
loop_
_entity.id
_entity.type
_entity.pdbx_description
1 polymer ?
#
loop_
_entity_poly.entity_id
_entity_poly.type
_entity_poly.pdbx_seq_one_letter_code
_entity_poly.pdbx_strand_id
1 'polypeptide(L)'
;PVSVSALHARGLEISREMFSLRIDQDLAHLAALRAGYGIGVCQIGIARRDPDLIRLAADAFAVPLETWLVMHEDLRASARLRAVYDHLAEGLTAYLATSR
;
A
#
# COMPACT_ATOMS: atom_id res chain seq x y z
N PRO A 1 4.88 -3.74 -9.68
CA PRO A 1 5.92 -2.84 -9.13
C PRO A 1 5.93 -1.48 -9.86
N VAL A 2 5.96 -0.36 -9.12
CA VAL A 2 6.05 0.99 -9.70
C VAL A 2 7.51 1.25 -10.08
N SER A 3 7.91 0.83 -11.28
CA SER A 3 9.23 1.14 -11.84
C SER A 3 9.22 2.51 -12.52
N VAL A 4 10.40 3.11 -12.70
CA VAL A 4 10.56 4.34 -13.50
C VAL A 4 9.95 4.17 -14.89
N SER A 5 10.21 3.03 -15.54
CA SER A 5 9.62 2.69 -16.85
C SER A 5 8.09 2.58 -16.79
N ALA A 6 7.52 2.06 -15.70
CA ALA A 6 6.06 2.00 -15.53
C ALA A 6 5.42 3.38 -15.30
N LEU A 7 6.16 4.32 -14.69
CA LEU A 7 5.71 5.71 -14.52
C LEU A 7 5.79 6.49 -15.83
N HIS A 8 6.81 6.24 -16.66
CA HIS A 8 6.90 6.79 -18.02
C HIS A 8 5.69 6.39 -18.87
N ALA A 9 5.27 5.11 -18.80
CA ALA A 9 4.07 4.64 -19.49
C ALA A 9 2.77 5.35 -19.04
N ARG A 10 2.79 6.03 -17.89
CA ARG A 10 1.68 6.86 -17.38
C ARG A 10 1.86 8.35 -17.71
N GLY A 11 2.80 8.70 -18.59
CA GLY A 11 3.09 10.07 -19.01
C GLY A 11 3.87 10.89 -18.00
N LEU A 12 4.46 10.27 -16.98
CA LEU A 12 5.29 10.95 -15.99
C LEU A 12 6.75 10.86 -16.42
N GLU A 13 7.34 11.98 -16.82
CA GLU A 13 8.77 12.07 -17.13
C GLU A 13 9.59 12.12 -15.83
N ILE A 14 9.95 10.95 -15.31
CA ILE A 14 10.68 10.82 -14.04
C ILE A 14 11.99 10.07 -14.28
N SER A 15 13.13 10.56 -13.81
CA SER A 15 14.41 9.86 -13.90
C SER A 15 14.88 9.35 -12.53
N ARG A 16 15.88 8.46 -12.49
CA ARG A 16 16.41 7.94 -11.22
C ARG A 16 17.01 9.07 -10.37
N GLU A 17 17.60 10.06 -11.02
CA GLU A 17 18.29 11.20 -10.42
C GLU A 17 17.30 12.15 -9.71
N MET A 18 16.00 12.06 -10.02
CA MET A 18 14.94 12.82 -9.34
C MET A 18 14.62 12.28 -7.94
N PHE A 19 15.13 11.10 -7.57
CA PHE A 19 14.91 10.49 -6.27
C PHE A 19 16.17 10.64 -5.40
N SER A 20 16.04 11.34 -4.26
CA SER A 20 17.12 11.47 -3.26
C SER A 20 17.32 10.20 -2.43
N LEU A 21 16.30 9.33 -2.37
CA LEU A 21 16.27 8.14 -1.55
C LEU A 21 15.61 6.97 -2.28
N ARG A 22 16.23 5.80 -2.20
CA ARG A 22 15.66 4.52 -2.64
C ARG A 22 15.76 3.53 -1.49
N ILE A 23 14.61 2.95 -1.13
CA ILE A 23 14.48 1.92 -0.10
C ILE A 23 13.60 0.80 -0.67
N ASP A 24 13.96 -0.45 -0.39
CA ASP A 24 13.22 -1.67 -0.77
C ASP A 24 12.44 -2.30 0.40
N GLN A 25 12.46 -1.63 1.56
CA GLN A 25 11.76 -2.01 2.78
C GLN A 25 10.71 -0.97 3.19
N ASP A 26 9.44 -1.39 3.21
CA ASP A 26 8.30 -0.48 3.42
C ASP A 26 8.28 0.22 4.80
N LEU A 27 8.76 -0.43 5.87
CA LEU A 27 8.77 0.17 7.21
C LEU A 27 9.83 1.27 7.33
N ALA A 28 11.01 1.08 6.73
CA ALA A 28 12.06 2.08 6.64
C ALA A 28 11.63 3.25 5.76
N HIS A 29 10.88 2.99 4.67
CA HIS A 29 10.27 4.04 3.88
C HIS A 29 9.23 4.84 4.70
N LEU A 30 8.34 4.17 5.43
CA LEU A 30 7.37 4.84 6.31
C LEU A 30 8.07 5.65 7.42
N ALA A 31 9.14 5.13 8.00
CA ALA A 31 9.94 5.83 9.01
C ALA A 31 10.60 7.09 8.44
N ALA A 32 11.11 7.04 7.21
CA ALA A 32 11.66 8.22 6.53
C ALA A 32 10.59 9.30 6.29
N LEU A 33 9.36 8.90 5.92
CA LEU A 33 8.24 9.84 5.80
C LEU A 33 7.92 10.51 7.14
N ARG A 34 7.81 9.72 8.21
CA ARG A 34 7.54 10.22 9.57
C ARG A 34 8.63 11.13 10.11
N ALA A 35 9.88 10.88 9.72
CA ALA A 35 11.02 11.72 10.08
C ALA A 35 11.09 13.02 9.27
N GLY A 36 10.16 13.27 8.34
CA GLY A 36 10.14 14.47 7.51
C GLY A 36 11.23 14.49 6.44
N TYR A 37 11.74 13.33 6.01
CA TYR A 37 12.79 13.26 4.98
C TYR A 37 12.34 13.89 3.64
N GLY A 38 11.03 13.84 3.35
CA GLY A 38 10.45 14.47 2.17
C GLY A 38 9.07 13.90 1.82
N ILE A 39 8.69 14.05 0.55
CA ILE A 39 7.44 13.52 0.00
C ILE A 39 7.71 12.12 -0.57
N GLY A 40 6.82 11.17 -0.30
CA GLY A 40 6.89 9.82 -0.88
C GLY A 40 5.54 9.14 -0.97
N VAL A 41 5.54 7.97 -1.61
CA VAL A 41 4.33 7.19 -1.86
C VAL A 41 4.08 6.23 -0.70
N CYS A 42 2.88 6.26 -0.13
CA CYS A 42 2.47 5.35 0.94
C CYS A 42 1.05 4.83 0.69
N GLN A 43 0.76 3.63 1.20
CA GLN A 43 -0.60 3.10 1.18
C GLN A 43 -1.51 3.93 2.09
N ILE A 44 -2.66 4.38 1.56
CA ILE A 44 -3.61 5.24 2.26
C ILE A 44 -4.03 4.64 3.61
N GLY A 45 -4.36 3.35 3.64
CA GLY A 45 -4.76 2.63 4.86
C GLY A 45 -3.69 2.59 5.95
N ILE A 46 -2.42 2.67 5.57
CA ILE A 46 -1.28 2.74 6.48
C ILE A 46 -1.09 4.18 6.96
N ALA A 47 -0.94 5.13 6.02
CA ALA A 47 -0.63 6.53 6.31
C ALA A 47 -1.70 7.21 7.18
N ARG A 48 -2.99 6.90 6.97
CA ARG A 48 -4.10 7.51 7.74
C ARG A 48 -4.06 7.29 9.26
N ARG A 49 -3.28 6.30 9.71
CA ARG A 49 -3.10 5.99 11.15
C ARG A 49 -2.12 6.95 11.81
N ASP A 50 -1.49 7.82 11.02
CA ASP A 50 -0.51 8.79 11.46
C ASP A 50 -1.04 10.21 11.23
N PRO A 51 -1.34 10.97 12.31
CA PRO A 51 -1.88 12.32 12.17
C PRO A 51 -0.85 13.32 11.62
N ASP A 52 0.45 13.00 11.68
CA ASP A 52 1.52 13.89 11.21
C ASP A 52 1.82 13.71 9.72
N LEU A 53 1.23 12.69 9.08
CA LEU A 53 1.32 12.47 7.63
C LEU A 53 0.16 13.14 6.89
N ILE A 54 0.50 13.97 5.91
CA ILE A 54 -0.47 14.70 5.08
C ILE A 54 -0.56 14.05 3.70
N ARG A 55 -1.78 13.69 3.28
CA ARG A 55 -2.04 13.16 1.92
C ARG A 55 -1.95 14.30 0.92
N LEU A 56 -1.00 14.19 -0.01
CA LEU A 56 -0.83 15.12 -1.13
C LEU A 56 -1.40 14.52 -2.42
N ALA A 57 -1.71 15.38 -3.40
CA ALA A 57 -2.08 14.99 -4.77
C ALA A 57 -3.20 13.93 -4.88
N ALA A 58 -4.17 13.96 -3.96
CA ALA A 58 -5.22 12.95 -3.86
C ALA A 58 -6.02 12.74 -5.17
N ASP A 59 -6.23 13.82 -5.92
CA ASP A 59 -6.98 13.82 -7.17
C ASP A 59 -6.11 13.58 -8.41
N ALA A 60 -4.78 13.66 -8.27
CA ALA A 60 -3.84 13.61 -9.39
C ALA A 60 -3.05 12.30 -9.44
N PHE A 61 -2.89 11.60 -8.31
CA PHE A 61 -2.08 10.39 -8.25
C PHE A 61 -2.68 9.33 -7.33
N ALA A 62 -3.08 8.21 -7.93
CA ALA A 62 -3.42 6.98 -7.22
C ALA A 62 -2.92 5.77 -8.03
N VAL A 63 -2.34 4.80 -7.32
CA VAL A 63 -1.98 3.50 -7.87
C VAL A 63 -2.82 2.46 -7.12
N PRO A 64 -3.84 1.87 -7.77
CA PRO A 64 -4.64 0.84 -7.13
C PRO A 64 -3.77 -0.39 -6.84
N LEU A 65 -3.89 -0.91 -5.63
CA LEU A 65 -3.26 -2.15 -5.20
C LEU A 65 -4.34 -3.21 -5.02
N GLU A 66 -4.36 -4.18 -5.92
CA GLU A 66 -5.21 -5.35 -5.75
C GLU A 66 -4.78 -6.14 -4.51
N THR A 67 -5.76 -6.61 -3.74
CA THR A 67 -5.53 -7.32 -2.47
C THR A 67 -6.33 -8.61 -2.49
N TRP A 68 -5.67 -9.72 -2.15
CA TRP A 68 -6.28 -11.04 -2.12
C TRP A 68 -6.13 -11.68 -0.74
N LEU A 69 -7.18 -12.36 -0.29
CA LEU A 69 -7.12 -13.27 0.85
C LEU A 69 -7.16 -14.70 0.34
N VAL A 70 -6.09 -15.45 0.56
CA VAL A 70 -5.89 -16.78 -0.02
C VAL A 70 -5.74 -17.83 1.09
N MET A 71 -6.31 -19.02 0.87
CA MET A 71 -6.06 -20.21 1.67
C MET A 71 -5.65 -21.37 0.77
N HIS A 72 -4.83 -22.29 1.28
CA HIS A 72 -4.55 -23.54 0.59
C HIS A 72 -5.83 -24.39 0.48
N GLU A 73 -6.04 -25.09 -0.63
CA GLU A 73 -7.30 -25.79 -0.90
C GLU A 73 -7.65 -26.86 0.14
N ASP A 74 -6.64 -27.61 0.60
CA ASP A 74 -6.79 -28.64 1.64
C ASP A 74 -7.31 -28.10 2.97
N LEU A 75 -7.12 -26.81 3.23
CA LEU A 75 -7.54 -26.16 4.46
C LEU A 75 -9.00 -25.73 4.43
N ARG A 76 -9.63 -25.71 3.24
CA ARG A 76 -11.01 -25.24 3.05
C ARG A 76 -12.05 -26.10 3.79
N ALA A 77 -11.80 -27.39 3.95
CA ALA A 77 -12.70 -28.31 4.63
C ALA A 77 -12.64 -28.19 6.17
N SER A 78 -11.62 -27.54 6.72
CA SER A 78 -11.48 -27.37 8.17
C SER A 78 -12.36 -26.22 8.66
N ALA A 79 -13.40 -26.55 9.46
CA ALA A 79 -14.32 -25.57 10.01
C ALA A 79 -13.60 -24.44 10.80
N ARG A 80 -12.56 -24.78 11.57
CA ARG A 80 -11.77 -23.78 12.32
C ARG A 80 -11.04 -22.81 11.40
N LEU A 81 -10.46 -23.30 10.30
CA LEU A 81 -9.74 -22.44 9.36
C LEU A 81 -10.70 -21.61 8.52
N ARG A 82 -11.87 -22.16 8.18
CA ARG A 82 -12.95 -21.41 7.55
C ARG A 82 -13.41 -20.24 8.42
N ALA A 83 -13.61 -20.47 9.72
CA ALA A 83 -13.99 -19.40 10.64
C ALA A 83 -12.96 -18.26 10.71
N VAL A 84 -11.66 -18.59 10.74
CA VAL A 84 -10.58 -17.58 10.69
C VAL A 84 -10.57 -16.85 9.34
N TYR A 85 -10.74 -17.56 8.23
CA TYR A 85 -10.78 -16.96 6.91
C TYR A 85 -11.96 -15.99 6.76
N ASP A 86 -13.16 -16.38 7.18
CA ASP A 86 -14.34 -15.52 7.12
C ASP A 86 -14.14 -14.27 7.97
N HIS A 87 -13.58 -14.40 9.18
CA HIS A 87 -13.24 -13.26 10.04
C HIS A 87 -12.18 -12.32 9.41
N LEU A 88 -11.12 -12.89 8.81
CA LEU A 88 -10.11 -12.10 8.10
C LEU A 88 -10.69 -11.43 6.87
N ALA A 89 -11.62 -12.07 6.14
CA ALA A 89 -12.27 -11.51 4.97
C ALA A 89 -13.13 -10.29 5.35
N GLU A 90 -13.91 -10.41 6.42
CA GLU A 90 -14.70 -9.29 6.98
C GLU A 90 -13.79 -8.15 7.40
N GLY A 91 -12.76 -8.42 8.22
CA GLY A 91 -11.82 -7.42 8.70
C GLY A 91 -11.04 -6.74 7.58
N LEU A 92 -10.58 -7.51 6.60
CA LEU A 92 -9.86 -6.98 5.44
C LEU A 92 -10.77 -6.12 4.56
N THR A 93 -12.03 -6.53 4.36
CA THR A 93 -13.01 -5.74 3.62
C THR A 93 -13.27 -4.40 4.30
N ALA A 94 -13.45 -4.39 5.63
CA ALA A 94 -13.60 -3.18 6.41
C ALA A 94 -12.36 -2.27 6.32
N TYR A 95 -11.16 -2.85 6.41
CA TYR A 95 -9.90 -2.11 6.24
C TYR A 95 -9.80 -1.48 4.84
N LEU A 96 -10.10 -2.23 3.78
CA LEU A 96 -10.02 -1.74 2.40
C LEU A 96 -11.03 -0.62 2.11
N ALA A 97 -12.23 -0.66 2.70
CA ALA A 97 -13.21 0.41 2.59
C ALA A 97 -12.69 1.76 3.10
N THR A 98 -11.76 1.72 4.06
CA THR A 98 -11.12 2.92 4.64
C THR A 98 -9.76 3.27 4.02
N SER A 99 -9.36 2.55 2.97
CA SER A 99 -8.04 2.67 2.33
C SER A 99 -8.12 3.19 0.88
N ARG A 100 -9.22 3.85 0.50
CA ARG A 100 -9.46 4.42 -0.84
C ARG A 100 -9.24 5.94 -0.85
#